data_AF-A0A371HJJ4-F1
#
_entry.id   AF-A0A371HJJ4-F1
#
_cell.length_a   1.000
_cell.length_b   1.000
_cell.length_c   1.000
_cell.angle_alpha   90.00
_cell.angle_beta   90.00
_cell.angle_gamma   90.00
#
_symmetry.space_group_name_H-M   'P 1'
#
loop_
_entity.id
_entity.type
_entity.pdbx_description
1 polymer ?
#
loop_
_entity_poly.entity_id
_entity_poly.type
_entity_poly.pdbx_seq_one_letter_code
_entity_poly.pdbx_strand_id
1 'polypeptide(L)'
;MLVGITGVIYEIFKVEPDKRELFQDLAPLLWNSFGTIAALLQEIVSIYPVLSPPNLTPAQSNRVCNALALLQCVASHPDTRMLFLNAHIPLYLYPFLNTTSKSRPFEYLRLTSLGVIGALVKVDDTEVISFLLSTEIIPLCLRTMEMGSELSKTVEFTDS
;
A
#
# COMPACT_ATOMS: atom_id res chain seq x y z
N MET A 1 -12.57 -9.64 11.87
CA MET A 1 -11.16 -9.56 11.43
C MET A 1 -10.80 -8.28 10.69
N LEU A 2 -11.76 -7.43 10.26
CA LEU A 2 -11.52 -6.05 9.81
C LEU A 2 -11.01 -5.11 10.92
N VAL A 3 -11.25 -5.46 12.18
CA VAL A 3 -10.55 -4.90 13.35
C VAL A 3 -9.05 -5.24 13.32
N GLY A 4 -8.61 -6.21 12.52
CA GLY A 4 -7.23 -6.72 12.50
C GLY A 4 -6.30 -6.06 11.48
N ILE A 5 -6.79 -5.30 10.50
CA ILE A 5 -5.91 -4.62 9.52
C ILE A 5 -5.73 -3.17 9.91
N THR A 6 -6.85 -2.50 10.24
CA THR A 6 -6.82 -1.30 11.07
C THR A 6 -6.15 -1.59 12.40
N GLY A 7 -6.27 -2.82 12.93
CA GLY A 7 -5.62 -3.31 14.16
C GLY A 7 -4.19 -3.78 14.01
N VAL A 8 -3.71 -4.16 12.84
CA VAL A 8 -2.27 -4.42 12.60
C VAL A 8 -1.58 -3.09 12.32
N ILE A 9 -2.23 -2.16 11.63
CA ILE A 9 -1.82 -0.75 11.62
C ILE A 9 -1.92 -0.19 13.04
N TYR A 10 -3.00 -0.39 13.79
CA TYR A 10 -3.08 0.05 15.18
C TYR A 10 -2.04 -0.65 16.08
N GLU A 11 -1.78 -1.95 15.97
CA GLU A 11 -0.81 -2.65 16.84
C GLU A 11 0.66 -2.34 16.45
N ILE A 12 0.96 -2.10 15.17
CA ILE A 12 2.25 -1.53 14.76
C ILE A 12 2.40 -0.08 15.27
N PHE A 13 1.30 0.68 15.36
CA PHE A 13 1.30 2.10 15.78
C PHE A 13 0.99 2.34 17.28
N LYS A 14 0.54 1.33 18.04
CA LYS A 14 0.16 1.40 19.47
C LYS A 14 1.33 1.11 20.39
N VAL A 15 2.51 0.79 19.84
CA VAL A 15 3.69 0.52 20.66
C VAL A 15 4.20 1.76 21.40
N GLU A 16 3.90 3.00 20.99
CA GLU A 16 4.15 4.17 21.86
C GLU A 16 3.22 5.36 21.55
N PRO A 17 2.41 5.85 22.52
CA PRO A 17 1.64 7.09 22.39
C PRO A 17 2.51 8.35 22.16
N ASP A 18 3.82 8.29 22.45
CA ASP A 18 4.81 9.36 22.20
C ASP A 18 5.15 9.57 20.72
N LYS A 19 4.74 8.68 19.81
CA LYS A 19 5.12 8.79 18.38
C LYS A 19 4.09 9.53 17.51
N ARG A 20 2.92 9.92 18.04
CA ARG A 20 1.85 10.58 17.27
C ARG A 20 2.27 11.89 16.61
N GLU A 21 3.08 12.70 17.28
CA GLU A 21 3.63 13.93 16.70
C GLU A 21 4.69 13.60 15.64
N LEU A 22 5.52 12.58 15.89
CA LEU A 22 6.48 12.05 14.92
C LEU A 22 5.81 11.64 13.60
N PHE A 23 4.57 11.14 13.64
CA PHE A 23 3.84 10.68 12.46
C PHE A 23 3.30 11.80 11.57
N GLN A 24 3.03 13.00 12.11
CA GLN A 24 2.68 14.14 11.25
C GLN A 24 3.91 14.55 10.43
N ASP A 25 5.09 14.60 11.05
CA ASP A 25 6.32 14.99 10.34
C ASP A 25 7.00 13.83 9.60
N LEU A 26 6.63 12.57 9.89
CA LEU A 26 7.31 11.40 9.33
C LEU A 26 7.21 11.35 7.80
N ALA A 27 6.05 11.63 7.23
CA ALA A 27 5.87 11.57 5.78
C ALA A 27 6.74 12.62 5.05
N PRO A 28 6.72 13.91 5.44
CA PRO A 28 7.67 14.90 4.93
C PRO A 28 9.13 14.51 5.17
N LEU A 29 9.49 13.97 6.34
CA LEU A 29 10.85 13.52 6.64
C LEU A 29 11.30 12.39 5.71
N LEU A 30 10.48 11.37 5.50
CA LEU A 30 10.76 10.26 4.59
C LEU A 30 10.92 10.75 3.14
N TRP A 31 10.08 11.69 2.72
CA TRP A 31 10.11 12.22 1.35
C TRP A 31 11.35 13.07 1.08
N ASN A 32 11.70 13.95 2.02
CA ASN A 32 12.81 14.89 1.84
C ASN A 32 14.18 14.30 2.23
N SER A 33 14.21 13.14 2.89
CA SER A 33 15.46 12.45 3.21
C SER A 33 16.08 11.81 1.97
N PHE A 34 17.32 12.18 1.67
CA PHE A 34 18.05 11.70 0.51
C PHE A 34 18.06 10.17 0.42
N GLY A 35 17.64 9.63 -0.72
CA GLY A 35 17.66 8.20 -1.02
C GLY A 35 16.61 7.35 -0.29
N THR A 36 15.78 7.92 0.59
CA THR A 36 14.82 7.13 1.40
C THR A 36 13.72 6.53 0.53
N ILE A 37 13.05 7.33 -0.31
CA ILE A 37 12.04 6.83 -1.25
C ILE A 37 12.64 5.81 -2.23
N ALA A 38 13.87 6.04 -2.70
CA ALA A 38 14.57 5.10 -3.57
C ALA A 38 14.85 3.76 -2.87
N ALA A 39 15.25 3.78 -1.60
CA ALA A 39 15.44 2.57 -0.81
C ALA A 39 14.12 1.80 -0.61
N LEU A 40 13.01 2.50 -0.33
CA LEU A 40 11.69 1.88 -0.23
C LEU A 40 11.24 1.26 -1.57
N LEU A 41 11.49 1.93 -2.68
CA LEU A 41 11.23 1.37 -4.02
C LEU A 41 12.12 0.16 -4.31
N GLN A 42 13.37 0.16 -3.85
CA GLN A 42 14.27 -0.97 -4.01
C GLN A 42 13.75 -2.21 -3.27
N GLU A 43 13.16 -2.05 -2.08
CA GLU A 43 12.50 -3.14 -1.36
C GLU A 43 11.34 -3.74 -2.17
N ILE A 44 10.53 -2.90 -2.80
CA ILE A 44 9.42 -3.33 -3.69
C ILE A 44 9.95 -4.12 -4.89
N VAL A 45 10.89 -3.54 -5.64
CA VAL A 45 11.41 -4.15 -6.87
C VAL A 45 12.17 -5.44 -6.57
N SER A 46 12.79 -5.56 -5.39
CA SER A 46 13.55 -6.76 -5.00
C SER A 46 12.73 -8.05 -4.99
N ILE A 47 11.41 -7.96 -4.80
CA ILE A 47 10.53 -9.14 -4.75
C ILE A 47 9.86 -9.47 -6.09
N TYR A 48 10.00 -8.63 -7.12
CA TYR A 48 9.41 -8.91 -8.44
C TYR A 48 9.79 -10.27 -9.03
N PRO A 49 11.06 -10.75 -8.94
CA PRO A 49 11.44 -12.05 -9.49
C PRO A 49 10.73 -13.24 -8.84
N VAL A 50 10.18 -13.08 -7.63
CA VAL A 50 9.50 -14.16 -6.89
C VAL A 50 7.98 -14.06 -6.94
N LEU A 51 7.43 -13.11 -7.71
CA LEU A 51 5.99 -13.02 -7.97
C LEU A 51 5.54 -14.04 -9.02
N SER A 52 6.40 -14.32 -10.02
CA SER A 52 6.14 -15.27 -11.10
C SER A 52 7.47 -15.94 -11.53
N PRO A 53 7.70 -17.23 -11.22
CA PRO A 53 6.82 -18.14 -10.50
C PRO A 53 6.61 -17.74 -9.02
N PRO A 54 5.46 -18.07 -8.40
CA PRO A 54 5.09 -17.56 -7.09
C PRO A 54 5.86 -18.24 -5.95
N ASN A 55 7.02 -17.67 -5.58
CA ASN A 55 7.95 -18.20 -4.58
C ASN A 55 8.18 -17.22 -3.40
N LEU A 56 7.25 -16.29 -3.16
CA LEU A 56 7.35 -15.31 -2.09
C LEU A 56 7.27 -15.97 -0.70
N THR A 57 8.33 -15.82 0.10
CA THR A 57 8.37 -16.32 1.47
C THR A 57 7.67 -15.38 2.46
N PRO A 58 7.22 -15.87 3.63
CA PRO A 58 6.67 -15.02 4.68
C PRO A 58 7.61 -13.89 5.13
N ALA A 59 8.92 -14.16 5.21
CA ALA A 59 9.91 -13.16 5.62
C ALA A 59 10.05 -12.04 4.58
N GLN A 60 10.09 -12.38 3.29
CA GLN A 60 10.12 -11.40 2.20
C GLN A 60 8.84 -10.56 2.16
N SER A 61 7.67 -11.21 2.30
CA SER A 61 6.37 -10.54 2.36
C SER A 61 6.31 -9.54 3.53
N ASN A 62 6.70 -9.94 4.74
CA ASN A 62 6.72 -9.03 5.89
C ASN A 62 7.66 -7.82 5.67
N ARG A 63 8.85 -8.06 5.11
CA ARG A 63 9.83 -7.00 4.85
C ARG A 63 9.30 -5.96 3.87
N VAL A 64 8.76 -6.39 2.72
CA VAL A 64 8.19 -5.46 1.74
C VAL A 64 6.92 -4.79 2.27
N CYS A 65 6.08 -5.49 3.05
CA CYS A 65 4.89 -4.90 3.65
C CYS A 65 5.24 -3.79 4.66
N ASN A 66 6.35 -3.90 5.38
CA ASN A 66 6.83 -2.80 6.23
C ASN A 66 7.23 -1.57 5.39
N ALA A 67 7.88 -1.77 4.24
CA ALA A 67 8.18 -0.67 3.31
C ALA A 67 6.89 -0.06 2.73
N LEU A 68 5.92 -0.89 2.37
CA LEU A 68 4.60 -0.43 1.90
C LEU A 68 3.86 0.37 2.97
N ALA A 69 3.96 0.00 4.25
CA ALA A 69 3.37 0.76 5.35
C ALA A 69 3.97 2.18 5.46
N LEU A 70 5.28 2.33 5.24
CA LEU A 70 5.91 3.65 5.20
C LEU A 70 5.44 4.47 3.98
N LEU A 71 5.29 3.84 2.82
CA LEU A 71 4.72 4.48 1.63
C LEU A 71 3.24 4.85 1.83
N GLN A 72 2.49 4.07 2.61
CA GLN A 72 1.12 4.40 3.00
C GLN A 72 1.08 5.69 3.83
N CYS A 73 2.03 5.88 4.76
CA CYS A 73 2.16 7.14 5.51
C CYS A 73 2.38 8.32 4.55
N VAL A 74 3.32 8.19 3.61
CA VAL A 74 3.62 9.22 2.60
C VAL A 74 2.40 9.52 1.71
N ALA A 75 1.66 8.50 1.30
CA ALA A 75 0.45 8.64 0.50
C ALA A 75 -0.71 9.32 1.28
N SER A 76 -0.80 9.08 2.59
CA SER A 76 -1.87 9.65 3.42
C SER A 76 -1.65 11.15 3.75
N HIS A 77 -0.40 11.61 3.79
CA HIS A 77 -0.06 12.95 4.25
C HIS A 77 -0.31 14.02 3.17
N PRO A 78 -0.98 15.14 3.47
CA PRO A 78 -1.36 16.15 2.48
C PRO A 78 -0.16 16.71 1.70
N ASP A 79 0.95 17.00 2.37
CA ASP A 79 2.11 17.64 1.74
C ASP A 79 2.88 16.74 0.78
N THR A 80 2.80 15.41 0.97
CA THR A 80 3.59 14.45 0.18
C THR A 80 2.73 13.62 -0.77
N ARG A 81 1.41 13.58 -0.58
CA ARG A 81 0.49 12.79 -1.41
C ARG A 81 0.61 13.11 -2.90
N MET A 82 0.56 14.39 -3.25
CA MET A 82 0.65 14.79 -4.66
C MET A 82 2.05 14.55 -5.23
N LEU A 83 3.09 14.68 -4.41
CA LEU A 83 4.46 14.35 -4.81
C LEU A 83 4.60 12.84 -5.09
N PHE A 84 4.00 12.01 -4.24
CA PHE A 84 3.93 10.55 -4.38
C PHE A 84 3.19 10.14 -5.66
N LEU A 85 2.07 10.80 -5.95
CA LEU A 85 1.28 10.59 -7.17
C LEU A 85 2.06 11.01 -8.42
N ASN A 86 2.60 12.22 -8.43
CA ASN A 86 3.37 12.78 -9.56
C ASN A 86 4.66 12.02 -9.83
N ALA A 87 5.25 11.38 -8.81
CA ALA A 87 6.38 10.47 -8.96
C ALA A 87 5.98 9.10 -9.53
N HIS A 88 4.69 8.86 -9.81
CA HIS A 88 4.16 7.61 -10.36
C HIS A 88 4.49 6.37 -9.52
N ILE A 89 4.76 6.54 -8.22
CA ILE A 89 5.07 5.46 -7.29
C ILE A 89 3.94 4.42 -7.17
N PRO A 90 2.64 4.77 -7.20
CA PRO A 90 1.56 3.79 -7.14
C PRO A 90 1.67 2.67 -8.20
N LEU A 91 2.23 2.97 -9.37
CA LEU A 91 2.36 1.99 -10.47
C LEU A 91 3.25 0.79 -10.10
N TYR A 92 4.21 0.97 -9.19
CA TYR A 92 5.07 -0.11 -8.71
C TYR A 92 4.29 -1.14 -7.88
N LEU A 93 3.08 -0.81 -7.42
CA LEU A 93 2.26 -1.73 -6.63
C LEU A 93 1.37 -2.64 -7.51
N TYR A 94 1.20 -2.29 -8.79
CA TYR A 94 0.28 -3.00 -9.69
C TYR A 94 0.69 -4.46 -9.92
N PRO A 95 1.99 -4.81 -10.07
CA PRO A 95 2.42 -6.20 -10.14
C PRO A 95 2.01 -7.03 -8.92
N PHE A 96 1.94 -6.42 -7.73
CA PHE A 96 1.50 -7.11 -6.50
C PHE A 96 0.01 -7.42 -6.54
N LEU A 97 -0.80 -6.44 -6.93
CA LEU A 97 -2.25 -6.59 -7.08
C LEU A 97 -2.62 -7.63 -8.15
N ASN A 98 -1.80 -7.77 -9.19
CA ASN A 98 -2.03 -8.73 -10.27
C ASN A 98 -1.66 -10.19 -9.91
N THR A 99 -1.08 -10.43 -8.74
CA THR A 99 -0.71 -11.80 -8.32
C THR A 99 -1.94 -12.66 -8.06
N THR A 100 -1.88 -13.93 -8.49
CA THR A 100 -3.01 -14.87 -8.40
C THR A 100 -2.89 -15.90 -7.28
N SER A 101 -1.71 -16.00 -6.66
CA SER A 101 -1.44 -16.96 -5.58
C SER A 101 -2.30 -16.68 -4.34
N LYS A 102 -2.98 -17.72 -3.82
CA LYS A 102 -3.80 -17.67 -2.60
C LYS A 102 -3.03 -17.98 -1.32
N SER A 103 -1.70 -18.07 -1.40
CA SER A 103 -0.89 -18.28 -0.19
C SER A 103 -0.91 -17.02 0.69
N ARG A 104 -0.81 -17.24 2.01
CA ARG A 104 -0.84 -16.16 3.02
C ARG A 104 0.15 -15.01 2.75
N PRO A 105 1.41 -15.25 2.30
CA PRO A 105 2.34 -14.16 1.98
C PRO A 105 1.87 -13.25 0.83
N PHE A 106 1.19 -13.83 -0.17
CA PHE A 106 0.65 -13.09 -1.31
C PHE A 106 -0.65 -12.36 -0.97
N GLU A 107 -1.53 -12.97 -0.14
CA GLU A 107 -2.72 -12.27 0.37
C GLU A 107 -2.34 -11.06 1.21
N TYR A 108 -1.36 -11.21 2.09
CA TYR A 108 -0.86 -10.10 2.91
C TYR A 108 -0.27 -8.99 2.05
N LEU A 109 0.56 -9.35 1.05
CA LEU A 109 1.15 -8.41 0.10
C LEU A 109 0.08 -7.59 -0.66
N ARG A 110 -0.93 -8.25 -1.22
CA ARG A 110 -2.03 -7.58 -1.95
C ARG A 110 -2.80 -6.65 -1.03
N LEU A 111 -3.11 -7.10 0.18
CA LEU A 111 -3.86 -6.31 1.14
C LEU A 111 -3.11 -5.05 1.57
N THR A 112 -1.82 -5.15 1.88
CA THR A 112 -1.01 -3.97 2.22
C THR A 112 -0.86 -3.02 1.03
N SER A 113 -0.74 -3.56 -0.18
CA SER A 113 -0.70 -2.74 -1.42
C SER A 113 -2.01 -1.98 -1.64
N LEU A 114 -3.16 -2.64 -1.44
CA LEU A 114 -4.47 -1.99 -1.46
C LEU A 114 -4.59 -0.91 -0.38
N GLY A 115 -3.96 -1.09 0.79
CA GLY A 115 -3.92 -0.08 1.84
C GLY A 115 -3.27 1.25 1.41
N VAL A 116 -2.21 1.18 0.58
CA VAL A 116 -1.57 2.37 0.00
C VAL A 116 -2.50 3.07 -0.99
N ILE A 117 -3.12 2.31 -1.90
CA ILE A 117 -4.08 2.86 -2.87
C ILE A 117 -5.31 3.46 -2.16
N GLY A 118 -5.82 2.77 -1.15
CA GLY A 118 -6.91 3.22 -0.29
C GLY A 118 -6.60 4.55 0.42
N ALA A 119 -5.35 4.72 0.87
CA ALA A 119 -4.92 5.97 1.49
C ALA A 119 -4.93 7.16 0.51
N LEU A 120 -4.64 6.92 -0.78
CA LEU A 120 -4.69 7.95 -1.82
C LEU A 120 -6.13 8.42 -2.10
N VAL A 121 -7.06 7.47 -2.25
CA VAL A 121 -8.46 7.79 -2.62
C VAL A 121 -9.30 8.31 -1.46
N LYS A 122 -8.86 8.10 -0.21
CA LYS A 122 -9.61 8.51 1.00
C LYS A 122 -9.91 10.02 1.08
N VAL A 123 -9.18 10.85 0.33
CA VAL A 123 -9.27 12.32 0.47
C VAL A 123 -10.12 12.96 -0.64
N ASP A 124 -10.85 12.16 -1.44
CA ASP A 124 -11.74 12.61 -2.52
C ASP A 124 -11.10 13.65 -3.45
N ASP A 125 -9.80 13.50 -3.70
CA ASP A 125 -9.06 14.41 -4.56
C ASP A 125 -9.28 14.04 -6.03
N THR A 126 -9.83 14.99 -6.79
CA THR A 126 -10.18 14.76 -8.20
C THR A 126 -8.95 14.46 -9.05
N GLU A 127 -7.76 14.98 -8.70
CA GLU A 127 -6.52 14.67 -9.43
C GLU A 127 -6.05 13.24 -9.17
N VAL A 128 -6.18 12.76 -7.93
CA VAL A 128 -5.89 11.37 -7.57
C VAL A 128 -6.84 10.42 -8.31
N ILE A 129 -8.14 10.74 -8.33
CA ILE A 129 -9.15 9.96 -9.04
C ILE A 129 -8.85 9.96 -10.54
N SER A 130 -8.57 11.12 -11.13
CA SER A 130 -8.22 11.24 -12.56
C SER A 130 -6.97 10.44 -12.93
N PHE A 131 -5.92 10.52 -12.10
CA PHE A 131 -4.70 9.72 -12.28
C PHE A 131 -5.03 8.23 -12.25
N LEU A 132 -5.79 7.78 -11.25
CA LEU A 132 -6.17 6.38 -11.13
C LEU A 132 -7.02 5.91 -12.32
N LEU A 133 -8.03 6.68 -12.73
CA LEU A 133 -8.86 6.42 -13.91
C LEU A 133 -8.05 6.37 -15.22
N SER A 134 -6.99 7.16 -15.33
CA SER A 134 -6.09 7.15 -16.51
C SER A 134 -5.17 5.92 -16.57
N THR A 135 -5.15 5.10 -15.50
CA THR A 135 -4.33 3.88 -15.39
C THR A 135 -5.18 2.62 -15.39
N GLU A 136 -4.57 1.45 -15.62
CA GLU A 136 -5.25 0.14 -15.56
C GLU A 136 -5.69 -0.30 -14.14
N ILE A 137 -5.82 0.64 -13.18
CA ILE A 137 -6.20 0.34 -11.79
C ILE A 137 -7.61 -0.29 -11.71
N ILE A 138 -8.58 0.15 -12.53
CA ILE A 138 -9.95 -0.36 -12.48
C ILE A 138 -9.99 -1.86 -12.82
N PRO A 139 -9.43 -2.32 -13.97
CA PRO A 139 -9.30 -3.75 -14.25
C PRO A 139 -8.55 -4.55 -13.17
N LEU A 140 -7.51 -3.96 -12.56
CA LEU A 140 -6.71 -4.62 -11.51
C LEU A 140 -7.48 -4.77 -10.19
N CYS A 141 -8.22 -3.75 -9.77
CA CYS A 141 -9.08 -3.79 -8.59
C CYS A 141 -10.20 -4.83 -8.77
N LEU A 142 -10.89 -4.83 -9.93
CA LEU A 142 -11.93 -5.81 -10.25
C LEU A 142 -11.41 -7.25 -10.20
N ARG A 143 -10.22 -7.51 -10.74
CA ARG A 143 -9.57 -8.83 -10.67
C ARG A 143 -9.23 -9.23 -9.23
N THR A 144 -8.73 -8.29 -8.44
CA THR A 144 -8.37 -8.52 -7.03
C THR A 144 -9.62 -8.84 -6.20
N MET A 145 -10.73 -8.16 -6.46
CA MET A 145 -12.03 -8.44 -5.84
C MET A 145 -12.58 -9.80 -6.25
N GLU A 146 -12.53 -10.15 -7.53
CA GLU A 146 -13.02 -11.44 -8.03
C GLU A 146 -12.26 -12.62 -7.41
N MET A 147 -10.94 -12.47 -7.22
CA MET A 147 -10.06 -13.53 -6.74
C MET A 147 -9.77 -13.52 -5.23
N GLY A 148 -10.07 -12.43 -4.55
CA GLY A 148 -9.76 -12.23 -3.13
C GLY A 148 -10.67 -13.03 -2.19
N SER A 149 -10.18 -13.29 -0.98
CA SER A 149 -11.01 -13.76 0.14
C SER A 149 -12.05 -12.68 0.51
N GLU A 150 -13.09 -13.01 1.31
CA GLU A 150 -14.14 -12.03 1.69
C GLU A 150 -13.58 -10.68 2.18
N LEU A 151 -12.40 -10.68 2.83
CA LEU A 151 -11.70 -9.49 3.32
C LEU A 151 -11.12 -8.58 2.22
N SER A 152 -10.78 -9.13 1.06
CA SER A 152 -10.37 -8.33 -0.11
C SER A 152 -11.58 -7.77 -0.87
N LYS A 153 -12.77 -8.36 -0.66
CA LYS A 153 -14.04 -7.93 -1.26
C LYS A 153 -14.70 -6.80 -0.47
N THR A 154 -14.51 -6.72 0.85
CA THR A 154 -15.14 -5.68 1.71
C THR A 154 -14.47 -4.29 1.67
N VAL A 155 -13.43 -4.08 0.84
CA VAL A 155 -12.90 -2.73 0.59
C VAL A 155 -13.81 -1.96 -0.39
N GLU A 156 -14.78 -2.65 -0.98
CA GLU A 156 -15.88 -2.06 -1.72
C GLU A 156 -17.01 -1.63 -0.79
N PHE A 157 -17.28 -0.31 -0.79
CA PHE A 157 -18.48 0.34 -0.27
C PHE A 157 -18.79 0.12 1.22
N THR A 158 -18.23 1.00 2.06
CA THR A 158 -19.01 1.51 3.19
C THR A 158 -19.36 2.97 2.89
N ASP A 159 -20.44 3.16 2.14
CA ASP A 159 -21.32 4.31 2.34
C ASP A 159 -21.98 4.13 3.70
N SER A 160 -21.69 5.05 4.64
CA SER A 160 -22.52 5.51 5.78
C SER A 160 -21.65 6.25 6.80
#